data_AF-A0A1Q5J7E0-F1
#
_entry.id   AF-A0A1Q5J7E0-F1
#
_cell.length_a   1.000
_cell.length_b   1.000
_cell.length_c   1.000
_cell.angle_alpha   90.00
_cell.angle_beta   90.00
_cell.angle_gamma   90.00
#
_symmetry.space_group_name_H-M   'P 1'
#
loop_
_entity.id
_entity.type
_entity.pdbx_description
1 polymer ?
#
loop_
_entity_poly.entity_id
_entity_poly.type
_entity_poly.pdbx_seq_one_letter_code
_entity_poly.pdbx_strand_id
1 'polypeptide(L)' 'MSKAEHETGPQGALVCPVCKQPVTTTVKKRHKTLGVFVPVWHPGPCHNSECPEYLEDPEHRVD' A
#
# COMPACT_ATOMS: atom_id res chain seq x y z
N MET A 1 -28.27 -5.75 -11.61
CA MET A 1 -27.02 -6.49 -11.89
C MET A 1 -25.89 -5.74 -11.21
N SER A 2 -25.55 -6.12 -9.97
CA SER A 2 -24.45 -5.49 -9.26
C SER A 2 -23.17 -5.77 -10.03
N LYS A 3 -22.60 -4.75 -10.66
CA LYS A 3 -21.25 -4.80 -11.21
C LYS A 3 -20.36 -5.04 -9.99
N ALA A 4 -20.05 -6.29 -9.71
CA ALA A 4 -19.02 -6.62 -8.74
C ALA A 4 -17.74 -6.00 -9.31
N GLU A 5 -17.43 -4.80 -8.83
CA GLU A 5 -16.18 -4.14 -9.11
C GLU A 5 -15.12 -5.11 -8.62
N HIS A 6 -14.35 -5.69 -9.55
CA HIS A 6 -13.25 -6.56 -9.17
C HIS A 6 -12.27 -5.70 -8.38
N GLU A 7 -12.29 -5.86 -7.06
CA GLU A 7 -11.37 -5.21 -6.15
C GLU A 7 -9.95 -5.57 -6.61
N THR A 8 -9.25 -4.61 -7.22
CA THR A 8 -7.90 -4.82 -7.77
C THR A 8 -6.84 -4.67 -6.67
N GLY A 9 -7.27 -4.70 -5.41
CA GLY A 9 -6.43 -4.56 -4.23
C GLY A 9 -5.62 -5.84 -3.92
N PRO A 10 -4.71 -5.77 -2.95
CA PRO A 10 -4.02 -6.95 -2.45
C PRO A 10 -5.03 -7.96 -1.87
N GLN A 11 -4.70 -9.26 -1.96
CA GLN A 11 -5.47 -10.34 -1.35
C GLN A 11 -5.23 -10.34 0.18
N GLY A 12 -5.78 -9.34 0.88
CA GLY A 12 -5.67 -9.17 2.33
C GLY A 12 -5.16 -7.79 2.78
N ALA A 13 -5.34 -7.50 4.07
CA ALA A 13 -4.82 -6.28 4.68
C ALA A 13 -3.29 -6.36 4.87
N LEU A 14 -2.58 -5.29 4.51
CA LEU A 14 -1.15 -5.17 4.81
C LEU A 14 -0.98 -4.63 6.23
N VAL A 15 0.06 -5.11 6.92
CA VAL A 15 0.35 -4.75 8.31
C VAL A 15 1.77 -4.21 8.45
N CYS A 16 1.96 -3.32 9.42
CA CYS A 16 3.29 -2.86 9.80
C CYS A 16 4.14 -4.05 10.30
N PRO A 17 5.38 -4.24 9.84
CA PRO A 17 6.22 -5.35 10.28
C PRO A 17 6.60 -5.27 11.77
N VAL A 18 6.55 -4.09 12.39
CA VAL A 18 6.92 -3.85 13.79
C VAL A 18 5.73 -3.97 14.72
N CYS A 19 4.76 -3.06 14.64
CA CYS A 19 3.63 -3.03 15.58
C CYS A 19 2.45 -3.92 15.16
N LYS A 20 2.52 -4.56 13.98
CA LYS A 20 1.49 -5.45 13.42
C LYS A 20 0.11 -4.82 13.19
N GLN A 21 0.00 -3.50 13.33
CA GLN A 21 -1.23 -2.77 13.04
C GLN A 21 -1.50 -2.74 11.52
N PRO A 22 -2.78 -2.77 11.10
CA PRO A 22 -3.15 -2.55 9.70
C PRO A 22 -2.62 -1.20 9.20
N VAL A 23 -2.12 -1.19 7.97
CA VAL A 23 -1.67 0.03 7.31
C VAL A 23 -2.39 0.22 5.99
N THR A 24 -2.33 1.44 5.46
CA THR A 24 -2.86 1.73 4.12
C THR A 24 -2.09 0.92 3.08
N THR A 25 -2.73 0.66 1.95
CA THR A 25 -2.11 -0.02 0.81
C THR A 25 -1.82 1.00 -0.27
N THR A 26 -0.58 1.07 -0.73
CA THR A 26 -0.15 2.02 -1.75
C THR A 26 0.39 1.29 -2.98
N VAL A 27 0.22 1.87 -4.17
CA VAL A 27 0.85 1.34 -5.39
C VAL A 27 2.28 1.87 -5.43
N LYS A 28 3.27 1.01 -5.21
CA LYS A 28 4.69 1.42 -5.27
C LYS A 28 5.16 1.58 -6.71
N LYS A 29 4.74 0.66 -7.57
CA LYS A 29 5.13 0.62 -8.97
C LYS A 29 4.11 -0.16 -9.79
N ARG A 30 4.22 -0.05 -11.10
CA ARG A 30 3.46 -0.88 -12.04
C ARG A 30 4.43 -1.66 -12.92
N HIS A 31 4.12 -2.94 -13.13
CA HIS A 31 4.83 -3.79 -14.08
C HIS A 31 4.01 -3.93 -15.35
N LYS A 32 4.65 -3.84 -16.51
CA LYS A 32 3.98 -4.10 -17.78
C LYS A 32 4.07 -5.58 -18.11
N THR A 33 2.94 -6.25 -18.21
CA THR A 33 2.83 -7.68 -18.50
C THR A 33 1.81 -7.86 -19.61
N LEU A 34 2.22 -8.47 -20.73
CA LEU A 34 1.35 -8.73 -21.90
C LEU A 34 0.59 -7.48 -22.39
N GLY A 35 1.23 -6.31 -22.34
CA GLY A 35 0.61 -5.04 -22.75
C GLY A 35 -0.23 -4.33 -21.69
N VAL A 36 -0.50 -4.97 -20.54
CA VAL A 36 -1.27 -4.40 -19.42
C VAL A 36 -0.34 -3.92 -18.31
N PHE A 37 -0.68 -2.82 -17.64
CA PHE A 37 0.04 -2.32 -16.46
C PHE A 37 -0.56 -2.90 -15.17
N VAL A 38 0.13 -3.87 -14.57
CA VAL A 38 -0.26 -4.54 -13.31
C VAL A 38 0.30 -3.75 -12.12
N PRO A 39 -0.53 -3.33 -11.15
CA PRO A 39 -0.05 -2.66 -9.94
C PRO A 39 0.67 -3.61 -9.00
N VAL A 40 1.74 -3.11 -8.38
CA VAL A 40 2.40 -3.76 -7.25
C VAL A 40 2.05 -2.99 -5.99
N TRP A 41 1.32 -3.65 -5.11
CA TRP A 41 0.85 -3.12 -3.83
C TRP A 41 1.92 -3.28 -2.74
N HIS A 42 2.06 -2.26 -1.91
CA HIS A 42 2.96 -2.25 -0.77
C HIS A 42 2.28 -1.65 0.47
N PRO A 43 2.78 -1.98 1.68
CA PRO A 43 2.32 -1.33 2.89
C PRO A 43 2.70 0.15 2.83
N GLY A 44 1.74 1.02 3.07
CA GLY A 44 1.98 2.45 3.28
C GLY A 44 2.64 2.72 4.64
N PRO A 45 2.91 4.00 4.94
CA PRO A 45 3.56 4.39 6.18
C PRO A 45 2.73 4.00 7.41
N CYS A 46 3.44 3.69 8.50
CA CYS A 46 2.79 3.40 9.77
C CYS A 46 2.31 4.70 10.40
N HIS A 47 1.01 4.77 10.72
CA HIS A 47 0.40 5.92 11.40
C HIS A 47 0.17 5.70 12.91
N ASN A 48 0.73 4.62 13.48
CA ASN A 48 0.69 4.41 14.93
C ASN A 48 1.81 5.20 15.60
N SER A 49 1.48 6.25 16.35
CA SER A 49 2.44 7.11 17.06
C SER A 49 3.27 6.40 18.12
N GLU A 50 2.82 5.25 18.60
CA GLU A 50 3.56 4.41 19.56
C GLU A 50 4.54 3.45 18.85
N CYS A 51 4.52 3.41 17.52
CA CYS A 51 5.39 2.55 16.73
C CYS A 51 6.77 3.21 16.57
N PRO A 52 7.88 2.48 16.79
CA PRO A 52 9.23 2.99 16.51
C PRO A 52 9.43 3.43 15.05
N GLU A 53 8.67 2.84 14.13
CA GLU A 53 8.64 3.13 12.68
C GLU A 53 7.58 4.18 12.30
N TYR A 54 7.12 5.00 13.25
CA TYR A 54 6.14 6.05 12.98
C TYR A 54 6.76 7.12 12.08
N LEU A 55 6.45 7.01 10.78
CA LEU A 55 6.82 7.90 9.69
C LEU A 55 8.32 7.97 9.34
N GLU A 56 8.83 6.92 8.70
CA GLU A 56 9.89 7.06 7.69
C GLU A 56 9.28 7.11 6.28
N ASP A 57 8.62 8.21 5.93
CA ASP A 57 8.20 8.48 4.54
C ASP A 57 9.03 9.65 3.96
N PRO A 58 9.93 9.41 2.98
CA PRO A 58 10.74 10.46 2.38
C PRO A 58 10.01 11.32 1.33
N GLU A 59 8.73 11.09 1.02
CA GLU A 59 8.01 11.74 -0.09
C GLU A 59 7.09 12.88 0.36
N HIS A 60 7.56 13.70 1.31
CA HIS A 60 7.05 15.06 1.51
C HIS A 60 8.14 16.14 1.35
N ARG A 61 9.12 15.91 0.47
CA ARG A 61 9.83 17.00 -0.18
C ARG A 61 8.97 17.47 -1.37
N VAL A 62 8.04 18.36 -1.09
CA VAL A 62 7.42 19.20 -2.12
C VAL A 62 8.52 20.15 -2.61
N ASP A 63 9.00 19.93 -3.83
CA ASP A 63 9.74 20.93 -4.61
C ASP A 63 8.74 21.68 -5.49
#